data_AF-A0A1F6UYE8-F1
#
_entry.id   AF-A0A1F6UYE8-F1
#
_cell.length_a   1.000
_cell.length_b   1.000
_cell.length_c   1.000
_cell.angle_alpha   90.00
_cell.angle_beta   90.00
_cell.angle_gamma   90.00
#
_symmetry.space_group_name_H-M   'P 1'
#
loop_
_entity.id
_entity.type
_entity.pdbx_description
1 polymer ?
#
loop_
_entity_poly.entity_id
_entity_poly.type
_entity_poly.pdbx_seq_one_letter_code
_entity_poly.pdbx_strand_id
1 'polypeptide(L)'
;MDATQVQEVLIALSFQWHAEGSNGNLRRITIEASEDLKNWRTLAQGILAKLERDGQILERNRVELPTQRVKYLRILPSDATSNSELTLSAVTGEFSTQIDPLRNWLTLAPQTSDKPEEQRYILSGKMAVDRTRIALAPNSVARVSVMYRANDGDTWLHAGQKTVYRLDTSGAVIKDEEIRFGRGIVATQWLIRQTGRSGSGLSQITALELGWVPHDLVFVARGGGPFSLAYGKSGLQPVDDGIDELLRQSKRDDQQRVEIGEATLEAARELKGERALQRSWTAGWKSWLLWAVLLLGVGLLAYLALRIGKQIDRQDLDK
;
A
#
# COMPACT_ATOMS: atom_id res chain seq x y z
N MET A 1 -1.61 -32.79 -8.05
CA MET A 1 -2.75 -31.88 -8.23
C MET A 1 -2.96 -31.68 -9.72
N ASP A 2 -4.21 -31.78 -10.19
CA ASP A 2 -4.61 -31.53 -11.57
C ASP A 2 -5.30 -30.16 -11.64
N ALA A 3 -4.77 -29.27 -12.47
CA ALA A 3 -5.24 -27.90 -12.69
C ALA A 3 -5.67 -27.66 -14.16
N THR A 4 -5.84 -28.73 -14.95
CA THR A 4 -6.17 -28.64 -16.40
C THR A 4 -7.46 -27.87 -16.70
N GLN A 5 -8.42 -27.88 -15.78
CA GLN A 5 -9.71 -27.19 -15.94
C GLN A 5 -9.68 -25.70 -15.54
N VAL A 6 -8.54 -25.21 -15.02
CA VAL A 6 -8.45 -23.84 -14.50
C VAL A 6 -7.93 -22.89 -15.57
N GLN A 7 -8.72 -21.87 -15.90
CA GLN A 7 -8.34 -20.84 -16.89
C GLN A 7 -7.59 -19.66 -16.27
N GLU A 8 -7.67 -19.50 -14.95
CA GLU A 8 -7.02 -18.44 -14.20
C GLU A 8 -5.53 -18.76 -13.96
N VAL A 9 -4.74 -17.72 -13.68
CA VAL A 9 -3.32 -17.91 -13.41
C VAL A 9 -3.13 -18.27 -11.95
N LEU A 10 -2.47 -19.40 -11.70
CA LEU A 10 -2.10 -19.83 -10.37
C LEU A 10 -0.95 -18.94 -9.86
N ILE A 11 -1.14 -18.32 -8.69
CA ILE A 11 -0.18 -17.36 -8.10
C ILE A 11 0.41 -17.83 -6.77
N ALA A 12 -0.23 -18.78 -6.09
CA ALA A 12 0.31 -19.41 -4.89
C ALA A 12 -0.36 -20.75 -4.59
N LEU A 13 0.28 -21.54 -3.73
CA LEU A 13 -0.33 -22.69 -3.07
C LEU A 13 -0.36 -22.46 -1.56
N SER A 14 -1.52 -22.72 -0.95
CA SER A 14 -1.67 -22.79 0.51
C SER A 14 -1.80 -24.26 0.96
N PHE A 15 -1.13 -24.62 2.05
CA PHE A 15 -0.91 -25.98 2.51
C PHE A 15 -1.48 -26.17 3.91
N GLN A 16 -2.36 -27.13 4.10
CA GLN A 16 -2.70 -27.63 5.43
C GLN A 16 -1.85 -28.87 5.68
N TRP A 17 -1.00 -28.82 6.70
CA TRP A 17 -0.01 -29.87 6.96
C TRP A 17 0.13 -30.13 8.45
N HIS A 18 0.53 -31.36 8.80
CA HIS A 18 0.70 -31.75 10.19
C HIS A 18 2.17 -31.60 10.63
N ALA A 19 2.36 -30.99 11.78
CA ALA A 19 3.66 -30.76 12.40
C ALA A 19 3.77 -31.70 13.62
N GLU A 20 4.61 -32.73 13.55
CA GLU A 20 4.82 -33.64 14.69
C GLU A 20 5.75 -33.01 15.74
N GLY A 21 5.35 -33.04 17.02
CA GLY A 21 6.13 -32.56 18.16
C GLY A 21 5.89 -31.09 18.54
N SER A 22 6.24 -30.74 19.78
CA SER A 22 6.01 -29.42 20.41
C SER A 22 7.07 -28.36 20.08
N ASN A 23 8.16 -28.75 19.42
CA ASN A 23 9.25 -27.85 19.06
C ASN A 23 9.15 -27.58 17.56
N GLY A 24 8.87 -26.34 17.20
CA GLY A 24 8.49 -25.90 15.86
C GLY A 24 9.06 -26.68 14.67
N ASN A 25 8.20 -26.94 13.69
CA ASN A 25 8.52 -27.71 12.50
C ASN A 25 8.82 -26.81 11.30
N LEU A 26 9.89 -27.12 10.59
CA LEU A 26 10.23 -26.56 9.28
C LEU A 26 10.28 -27.69 8.26
N ARG A 27 9.67 -27.49 7.10
CA ARG A 27 9.70 -28.43 5.97
C ARG A 27 9.97 -27.68 4.68
N ARG A 28 11.08 -28.04 4.02
CA ARG A 28 11.41 -27.53 2.69
C ARG A 28 10.64 -28.34 1.66
N ILE A 29 10.02 -27.64 0.72
CA ILE A 29 9.29 -28.26 -0.37
C ILE A 29 9.74 -27.71 -1.71
N THR A 30 9.76 -28.58 -2.71
CA THR A 30 9.92 -28.24 -4.12
C THR A 30 8.58 -28.47 -4.81
N ILE A 31 8.12 -27.46 -5.54
CA ILE A 31 6.89 -27.51 -6.33
C ILE A 31 7.33 -27.62 -7.78
N GLU A 32 6.89 -28.66 -8.45
CA GLU A 32 7.20 -28.92 -9.85
C GLU A 32 5.93 -28.91 -10.69
N ALA A 33 6.07 -28.46 -11.93
CA ALA A 33 4.99 -28.41 -12.91
C ALA A 33 5.30 -29.32 -14.10
N SER A 34 4.25 -29.87 -14.70
CA SER A 34 4.32 -30.65 -15.92
C SER A 34 3.11 -30.39 -16.82
N GLU A 35 3.32 -30.50 -18.12
CA GLU A 35 2.26 -30.45 -19.14
C GLU A 35 1.76 -31.84 -19.54
N ASP A 36 2.53 -32.89 -19.27
CA ASP A 36 2.34 -34.25 -19.80
C ASP A 36 2.50 -35.37 -18.76
N LEU A 37 2.66 -35.02 -17.48
CA LEU A 37 2.97 -35.91 -16.34
C LEU A 37 4.31 -36.66 -16.43
N LYS A 38 5.12 -36.42 -17.46
CA LYS A 38 6.41 -37.10 -17.71
C LYS A 38 7.58 -36.16 -17.52
N ASN A 39 7.52 -34.99 -18.13
CA ASN A 39 8.55 -33.97 -18.08
C ASN A 39 8.20 -32.97 -16.98
N TRP A 40 8.94 -33.03 -15.88
CA TRP A 40 8.75 -32.17 -14.71
C TRP A 40 9.82 -31.09 -14.67
N ARG A 41 9.42 -29.85 -14.39
CA ARG A 41 10.32 -28.73 -14.15
C ARG A 41 10.01 -28.08 -12.81
N THR A 42 11.05 -27.61 -12.13
CA THR A 42 10.89 -26.83 -10.90
C THR A 42 10.15 -25.54 -11.20
N LEU A 43 9.00 -25.37 -10.52
CA LEU A 43 8.17 -24.19 -10.58
C LEU A 43 8.55 -23.20 -9.47
N ALA A 44 8.70 -23.71 -8.24
CA ALA A 44 9.05 -22.91 -7.08
C ALA A 44 9.66 -23.79 -5.99
N GLN A 45 10.39 -23.16 -5.07
CA GLN A 45 10.83 -23.78 -3.82
C GLN A 45 10.27 -22.96 -2.66
N GLY A 46 9.84 -23.65 -1.61
CA GLY A 46 9.18 -23.04 -0.47
C GLY A 46 9.54 -23.70 0.84
N ILE A 47 9.18 -23.03 1.93
CA ILE A 47 9.35 -23.57 3.28
C ILE A 47 8.02 -23.42 4.00
N LEU A 48 7.49 -24.55 4.45
CA LEU A 48 6.39 -24.62 5.39
C LEU A 48 6.97 -24.53 6.80
N ALA A 49 6.41 -23.66 7.61
CA ALA A 49 6.91 -23.39 8.96
C ALA A 49 5.74 -23.33 9.95
N LYS A 50 5.88 -24.01 11.08
CA LYS A 50 5.00 -23.85 12.23
C LYS A 50 5.87 -23.83 13.46
N LEU A 51 6.25 -22.64 13.89
CA LEU A 51 7.14 -22.42 15.02
C LEU A 51 6.34 -21.83 16.17
N GLU A 52 6.51 -22.36 17.38
CA GLU A 52 5.95 -21.78 18.58
C GLU A 52 7.09 -21.39 19.52
N ARG A 53 7.14 -20.12 19.92
CA ARG A 53 8.12 -19.60 20.89
C ARG A 53 7.51 -18.49 21.71
N ASP A 54 7.66 -18.55 23.04
CA ASP A 54 7.19 -17.52 23.97
C ASP A 54 5.69 -17.16 23.80
N GLY A 55 4.85 -18.18 23.52
CA GLY A 55 3.41 -18.02 23.28
C GLY A 55 3.04 -17.38 21.94
N GLN A 56 4.00 -17.14 21.03
CA GLN A 56 3.75 -16.73 19.67
C GLN A 56 3.85 -17.92 18.72
N ILE A 57 2.82 -18.12 17.90
CA ILE A 57 2.81 -19.09 16.80
C ILE A 57 3.14 -18.34 15.51
N LEU A 58 4.26 -18.70 14.90
CA LEU A 58 4.60 -18.36 13.54
C LEU A 58 4.18 -19.50 12.62
N GLU A 59 3.21 -19.26 11.76
CA GLU A 59 2.76 -20.21 10.76
C GLU A 59 3.00 -19.63 9.36
N ARG A 60 3.72 -20.39 8.54
CA ARG A 60 3.86 -20.17 7.10
C ARG A 60 3.38 -21.41 6.39
N ASN A 61 2.24 -21.26 5.76
CA ASN A 61 1.55 -22.32 5.06
C ASN A 61 1.33 -21.97 3.58
N ARG A 62 1.99 -20.95 3.06
CA ARG A 62 1.79 -20.43 1.70
C ARG A 62 3.11 -20.30 0.95
N VAL A 63 3.12 -20.72 -0.31
CA VAL A 63 4.26 -20.58 -1.22
C VAL A 63 3.80 -19.86 -2.48
N GLU A 64 4.42 -18.73 -2.78
CA GLU A 64 4.18 -17.96 -4.01
C GLU A 64 4.77 -18.68 -5.22
N LEU A 65 4.04 -18.61 -6.33
CA LEU A 65 4.42 -19.22 -7.59
C LEU A 65 4.64 -18.14 -8.65
N PRO A 66 5.54 -18.37 -9.62
CA PRO A 66 5.58 -17.55 -10.82
C PRO A 66 4.22 -17.56 -11.51
N THR A 67 3.77 -16.39 -11.96
CA THR A 67 2.48 -16.17 -12.62
C THR A 67 2.45 -16.89 -13.97
N GLN A 68 2.04 -18.16 -13.99
CA GLN A 68 1.92 -18.96 -15.22
C GLN A 68 0.80 -20.00 -15.12
N ARG A 69 0.25 -20.39 -16.28
CA ARG A 69 -0.67 -21.52 -16.38
C ARG A 69 0.10 -22.84 -16.27
N VAL A 70 -0.44 -23.78 -15.52
CA VAL A 70 0.14 -25.11 -15.29
C VAL A 70 -0.97 -26.15 -15.30
N LYS A 71 -0.73 -27.30 -15.91
CA LYS A 71 -1.72 -28.41 -15.95
C LYS A 71 -1.58 -29.35 -14.77
N TYR A 72 -0.36 -29.79 -14.49
CA TYR A 72 -0.10 -30.75 -13.43
C TYR A 72 0.95 -30.22 -12.48
N LEU A 73 0.70 -30.41 -11.18
CA LEU A 73 1.60 -30.01 -10.10
C LEU A 73 1.88 -31.20 -9.20
N ARG A 74 3.14 -31.33 -8.78
CA ARG A 74 3.55 -32.22 -7.69
C ARG A 74 4.40 -31.46 -6.67
N ILE A 75 4.29 -31.89 -5.43
CA ILE A 75 5.00 -31.31 -4.29
C ILE A 75 5.91 -32.39 -3.75
N LEU A 76 7.20 -32.08 -3.62
CA LEU A 76 8.21 -32.98 -3.10
C LEU A 76 8.84 -32.36 -1.85
N PRO A 77 9.14 -33.14 -0.80
CA PRO A 77 10.08 -32.71 0.23
C PRO A 77 11.46 -32.44 -0.42
N SER A 78 12.09 -31.33 -0.08
CA SER A 78 13.42 -31.00 -0.65
C SER A 78 14.57 -31.72 0.05
N ASP A 79 14.38 -32.14 1.31
CA ASP A 79 15.39 -32.84 2.09
C ASP A 79 15.06 -34.35 2.14
N ALA A 80 15.53 -35.10 1.14
CA ALA A 80 15.30 -36.55 1.02
C ALA A 80 16.01 -37.39 2.11
N THR A 81 16.87 -36.77 2.93
CA THR A 81 17.64 -37.42 4.00
C THR A 81 16.97 -37.37 5.37
N SER A 82 15.89 -36.62 5.53
CA SER A 82 15.08 -36.64 6.75
C SER A 82 13.92 -37.61 6.55
N ASN A 83 13.93 -38.75 7.26
CA ASN A 83 12.81 -39.71 7.32
C ASN A 83 11.54 -39.13 7.98
N SER A 84 11.37 -37.81 8.01
CA SER A 84 10.14 -37.18 8.49
C SER A 84 9.15 -37.08 7.34
N GLU A 85 8.10 -37.88 7.40
CA GLU A 85 6.99 -37.81 6.44
C GLU A 85 6.33 -36.43 6.48
N LEU A 86 6.22 -35.78 5.32
CA LEU A 86 5.40 -34.58 5.17
C LEU A 86 3.95 -35.01 4.96
N THR A 87 3.15 -34.97 6.01
CA THR A 87 1.72 -35.25 5.92
C THR A 87 0.95 -33.97 5.58
N LEU A 88 0.39 -33.92 4.37
CA LEU A 88 -0.48 -32.85 3.89
C LEU A 88 -1.94 -33.28 4.01
N SER A 89 -2.75 -32.49 4.71
CA SER A 89 -4.20 -32.69 4.80
C SER A 89 -4.95 -32.05 3.62
N ALA A 90 -4.45 -30.90 3.13
CA ALA A 90 -5.03 -30.22 1.98
C ALA A 90 -3.99 -29.33 1.29
N VAL A 91 -4.17 -29.12 -0.01
CA VAL A 91 -3.45 -28.12 -0.80
C VAL A 91 -4.48 -27.34 -1.60
N THR A 92 -4.49 -26.02 -1.46
CA THR A 92 -5.42 -25.12 -2.15
C THR A 92 -4.63 -24.22 -3.09
N GLY A 93 -5.11 -24.06 -4.33
CA GLY A 93 -4.56 -23.10 -5.28
C GLY A 93 -5.16 -21.73 -5.10
N GLU A 94 -4.32 -20.71 -5.06
CA GLU A 94 -4.73 -19.31 -5.14
C GLU A 94 -4.57 -18.84 -6.58
N PHE A 95 -5.68 -18.42 -7.18
CA PHE A 95 -5.73 -17.96 -8.55
C PHE A 95 -6.02 -16.45 -8.57
N SER A 96 -5.44 -15.76 -9.55
CA SER A 96 -5.70 -14.34 -9.75
C SER A 96 -5.77 -14.04 -11.24
N THR A 97 -6.76 -13.22 -11.59
CA THR A 97 -6.85 -12.55 -12.89
C THR A 97 -6.08 -11.22 -12.89
N GLN A 98 -5.69 -10.73 -11.71
CA GLN A 98 -4.93 -9.50 -11.51
C GLN A 98 -3.46 -9.83 -11.28
N ILE A 99 -2.63 -9.40 -12.22
CA ILE A 99 -1.17 -9.38 -12.05
C ILE A 99 -0.86 -8.31 -11.00
N ASP A 100 -0.05 -8.65 -10.00
CA ASP A 100 0.39 -7.68 -9.00
C ASP A 100 1.15 -6.54 -9.71
N PRO A 101 0.67 -5.27 -9.65
CA PRO A 101 1.28 -4.20 -10.42
C PRO A 101 2.73 -3.97 -10.01
N LEU A 102 3.57 -3.61 -11.00
CA LEU A 102 4.97 -3.28 -10.77
C LEU A 102 5.05 -2.10 -9.80
N ARG A 103 5.87 -2.25 -8.77
CA ARG A 103 6.07 -1.23 -7.73
C ARG A 103 7.46 -0.67 -7.79
N ASN A 104 7.53 0.63 -7.54
CA ASN A 104 8.78 1.27 -7.16
C ASN A 104 8.94 1.16 -5.65
N TRP A 105 10.17 0.86 -5.24
CA TRP A 105 10.56 0.75 -3.83
C TRP A 105 11.55 1.85 -3.51
N LEU A 106 11.32 2.55 -2.39
CA LEU A 106 12.27 3.50 -1.84
C LEU A 106 12.69 3.06 -0.44
N THR A 107 13.99 2.83 -0.26
CA THR A 107 14.59 2.49 1.02
C THR A 107 14.85 3.76 1.82
N LEU A 108 14.33 3.80 3.05
CA LEU A 108 14.53 4.87 4.01
C LEU A 108 15.44 4.40 5.15
N ALA A 109 16.41 5.23 5.48
CA ALA A 109 17.24 5.06 6.66
C ALA A 109 16.47 5.53 7.92
N PRO A 110 16.69 4.88 9.07
CA PRO A 110 16.07 5.29 10.31
C PRO A 110 16.59 6.66 10.77
N GLN A 111 15.69 7.45 11.35
CA GLN A 111 15.99 8.68 12.06
C GLN A 111 16.15 8.41 13.55
N THR A 112 16.87 9.29 14.25
CA THR A 112 16.95 9.26 15.71
C THR A 112 15.55 9.41 16.32
N SER A 113 15.25 8.58 17.31
CA SER A 113 14.01 8.62 18.08
C SER A 113 14.35 8.74 19.56
N ASP A 114 13.63 9.58 20.29
CA ASP A 114 13.78 9.73 21.74
C ASP A 114 13.27 8.50 22.52
N LYS A 115 12.51 7.64 21.85
CA LYS A 115 11.88 6.45 22.42
C LYS A 115 12.49 5.17 21.83
N PRO A 116 13.00 4.24 22.65
CA PRO A 116 13.66 3.03 22.17
C PRO A 116 12.71 2.05 21.45
N GLU A 117 11.41 2.14 21.70
CA GLU A 117 10.36 1.34 21.07
C GLU A 117 9.76 1.98 19.80
N GLU A 118 10.32 3.09 19.33
CA GLU A 118 9.89 3.82 18.14
C GLU A 118 11.08 4.10 17.20
N GLN A 119 10.87 3.90 15.90
CA GLN A 119 11.85 4.29 14.87
C GLN A 119 11.16 5.07 13.76
N ARG A 120 11.65 6.29 13.50
CA ARG A 120 11.02 7.24 12.57
C ARG A 120 11.73 7.22 11.22
N TYR A 121 10.96 7.50 10.17
CA TYR A 121 11.44 7.56 8.79
C TYR A 121 10.78 8.74 8.08
N ILE A 122 11.56 9.45 7.27
CA ILE A 122 11.10 10.62 6.52
C ILE A 122 11.15 10.30 5.04
N LEU A 123 10.03 10.51 4.37
CA LEU A 123 9.84 10.30 2.95
C LEU A 123 9.88 11.64 2.22
N SER A 124 10.84 11.79 1.30
CA SER A 124 10.91 12.94 0.41
C SER A 124 9.90 12.78 -0.72
N GLY A 125 8.75 13.46 -0.61
CA GLY A 125 7.71 13.49 -1.65
C GLY A 125 6.37 12.94 -1.21
N LYS A 126 5.43 12.87 -2.16
CA LYS A 126 4.05 12.41 -1.93
C LYS A 126 3.74 11.24 -2.86
N MET A 127 4.13 10.05 -2.45
CA MET A 127 3.76 8.80 -3.11
C MET A 127 2.57 8.17 -2.40
N ALA A 128 1.70 7.51 -3.14
CA ALA A 128 0.60 6.70 -2.58
C ALA A 128 1.14 5.33 -2.17
N VAL A 129 1.75 5.26 -0.99
CA VAL A 129 2.39 4.04 -0.47
C VAL A 129 1.33 3.02 -0.08
N ASP A 130 1.36 1.84 -0.69
CA ASP A 130 0.40 0.76 -0.40
C ASP A 130 1.07 -0.47 0.23
N ARG A 131 2.40 -0.48 0.31
CA ARG A 131 3.18 -1.53 0.96
C ARG A 131 4.38 -0.98 1.70
N THR A 132 4.79 -1.70 2.73
CA THR A 132 6.10 -1.54 3.34
C THR A 132 6.84 -2.86 3.39
N ARG A 133 8.18 -2.80 3.29
CA ARG A 133 9.06 -3.89 3.70
C ARG A 133 9.95 -3.43 4.83
N ILE A 134 9.98 -4.19 5.91
CA ILE A 134 10.76 -3.90 7.09
C ILE A 134 11.97 -4.81 7.04
N ALA A 135 13.10 -4.27 6.60
CA ALA A 135 14.33 -5.05 6.47
C ALA A 135 14.85 -5.43 7.86
N LEU A 136 15.05 -6.72 8.07
CA LEU A 136 15.51 -7.27 9.34
C LEU A 136 16.91 -7.86 9.21
N ALA A 137 17.69 -7.76 10.28
CA ALA A 137 18.90 -8.55 10.44
C ALA A 137 18.57 -10.07 10.42
N PRO A 138 19.52 -10.94 10.02
CA PRO A 138 19.34 -12.38 10.09
C PRO A 138 18.86 -12.88 11.46
N ASN A 139 18.04 -13.93 11.47
CA ASN A 139 17.50 -14.58 12.67
C ASN A 139 16.75 -13.63 13.62
N SER A 140 15.97 -12.71 13.05
CA SER A 140 15.20 -11.72 13.80
C SER A 140 13.70 -11.87 13.60
N VAL A 141 12.95 -11.55 14.65
CA VAL A 141 11.47 -11.50 14.64
C VAL A 141 11.01 -10.28 15.42
N ALA A 142 10.08 -9.50 14.87
CA ALA A 142 9.55 -8.33 15.52
C ALA A 142 8.06 -8.20 15.26
N ARG A 143 7.27 -7.94 16.31
CA ARG A 143 5.88 -7.53 16.15
C ARG A 143 5.82 -6.01 16.12
N VAL A 144 5.36 -5.47 15.00
CA VAL A 144 5.47 -4.05 14.69
C VAL A 144 4.15 -3.47 14.19
N SER A 145 3.86 -2.25 14.60
CA SER A 145 2.83 -1.40 14.00
C SER A 145 3.50 -0.34 13.14
N VAL A 146 2.99 -0.19 11.92
CA VAL A 146 3.34 0.89 11.00
C VAL A 146 2.34 2.02 11.20
N MET A 147 2.85 3.20 11.52
CA MET A 147 2.11 4.43 11.70
C MET A 147 2.57 5.46 10.67
N TYR A 148 1.70 6.42 10.34
CA TYR A 148 2.01 7.50 9.41
C TYR A 148 1.37 8.81 9.85
N ARG A 149 1.91 9.93 9.37
CA ARG A 149 1.27 11.24 9.43
C ARG A 149 1.64 12.08 8.22
N ALA A 150 0.73 12.97 7.81
CA ALA A 150 0.90 13.75 6.61
C ALA A 150 1.98 14.83 6.77
N ASN A 151 1.96 15.55 7.90
CA ASN A 151 2.87 16.63 8.23
C ASN A 151 3.39 16.53 9.67
N ASP A 152 4.36 17.37 10.01
CA ASP A 152 4.81 17.49 11.39
C ASP A 152 3.71 18.10 12.27
N GLY A 153 3.64 17.67 13.53
CA GLY A 153 2.57 18.04 14.47
C GLY A 153 1.24 17.28 14.29
N ASP A 154 1.00 16.63 13.14
CA ASP A 154 -0.20 15.82 12.94
C ASP A 154 -0.20 14.58 13.87
N THR A 155 -1.41 14.10 14.19
CA THR A 155 -1.59 12.87 14.96
C THR A 155 -1.18 11.66 14.15
N TRP A 156 -0.44 10.73 14.77
CA TRP A 156 -0.07 9.45 14.15
C TRP A 156 -1.30 8.59 13.88
N LEU A 157 -1.45 8.16 12.63
CA LEU A 157 -2.49 7.24 12.17
C LEU A 157 -1.91 5.85 11.97
N HIS A 158 -2.70 4.82 12.25
CA HIS A 158 -2.28 3.43 12.06
C HIS A 158 -2.45 2.99 10.60
N ALA A 159 -1.38 2.50 9.98
CA ALA A 159 -1.42 1.91 8.64
C ALA A 159 -1.68 0.39 8.69
N GLY A 160 -1.01 -0.32 9.59
CA GLY A 160 -1.10 -1.77 9.70
C GLY A 160 -0.18 -2.32 10.80
N GLN A 161 -0.41 -3.57 11.20
CA GLN A 161 0.39 -4.27 12.20
C GLN A 161 0.63 -5.70 11.76
N LYS A 162 1.86 -6.21 11.96
CA LYS A 162 2.23 -7.58 11.61
C LYS A 162 3.40 -8.05 12.46
N THR A 163 3.52 -9.36 12.65
CA THR A 163 4.78 -9.97 13.07
C THR A 163 5.63 -10.20 11.83
N VAL A 164 6.72 -9.44 11.70
CA VAL A 164 7.71 -9.58 10.63
C VAL A 164 8.89 -10.41 11.10
N TYR A 165 9.52 -11.16 10.21
CA TYR A 165 10.64 -12.01 10.57
C TYR A 165 11.56 -12.32 9.39
N ARG A 166 12.80 -12.66 9.74
CA ARG A 166 13.81 -13.23 8.87
C ARG A 166 14.58 -14.30 9.64
N LEU A 167 14.50 -15.54 9.19
CA LEU A 167 15.16 -16.69 9.79
C LEU A 167 16.08 -17.32 8.74
N ASP A 168 17.36 -17.41 9.05
CA ASP A 168 18.37 -18.03 8.20
C ASP A 168 18.61 -19.44 8.74
N THR A 169 18.08 -20.45 8.06
CA THR A 169 18.13 -21.86 8.49
C THR A 169 19.00 -22.64 7.51
N SER A 170 19.96 -23.44 7.99
CA SER A 170 20.93 -24.27 7.25
C SER A 170 20.72 -24.44 5.73
N GLY A 171 20.96 -23.40 4.92
CA GLY A 171 20.79 -23.40 3.45
C GLY A 171 19.56 -22.68 2.85
N ALA A 172 18.71 -22.02 3.64
CA ALA A 172 17.56 -21.25 3.14
C ALA A 172 17.16 -20.10 4.07
N VAL A 173 16.66 -19.02 3.49
CA VAL A 173 16.16 -17.84 4.21
C VAL A 173 14.63 -17.87 4.19
N ILE A 174 14.01 -17.93 5.36
CA ILE A 174 12.57 -17.78 5.53
C ILE A 174 12.31 -16.35 6.00
N LYS A 175 11.56 -15.57 5.24
CA LYS A 175 11.24 -14.21 5.64
C LYS A 175 9.81 -13.82 5.29
N ASP A 176 9.24 -12.97 6.12
CA ASP A 176 8.04 -12.22 5.85
C ASP A 176 8.21 -10.82 6.44
N GLU A 177 8.66 -9.91 5.59
CA GLU A 177 9.03 -8.55 5.94
C GLU A 177 8.01 -7.54 5.42
N GLU A 178 7.03 -7.99 4.63
CA GLU A 178 6.11 -7.12 3.88
C GLU A 178 4.78 -6.94 4.62
N ILE A 179 4.33 -5.69 4.72
CA ILE A 179 3.01 -5.32 5.23
C ILE A 179 2.27 -4.61 4.10
N ARG A 180 1.06 -5.08 3.81
CA ARG A 180 0.19 -4.54 2.75
C ARG A 180 -0.90 -3.68 3.38
N PHE A 181 -1.19 -2.55 2.76
CA PHE A 181 -2.26 -1.65 3.16
C PHE A 181 -3.45 -1.78 2.19
N GLY A 182 -4.66 -1.60 2.69
CA GLY A 182 -5.87 -1.67 1.85
C GLY A 182 -6.03 -0.49 0.87
N ARG A 183 -5.18 0.54 0.98
CA ARG A 183 -5.20 1.75 0.14
C ARG A 183 -3.81 2.38 0.07
N GLY A 184 -3.58 3.19 -0.96
CA GLY A 184 -2.41 4.07 -1.04
C GLY A 184 -2.47 5.18 0.01
N ILE A 185 -1.46 5.25 0.87
CA ILE A 185 -1.28 6.23 1.94
C ILE A 185 -0.30 7.29 1.46
N VAL A 186 -0.76 8.55 1.40
CA VAL A 186 0.08 9.70 1.07
C VAL A 186 0.53 10.38 2.36
N ALA A 187 1.78 10.12 2.77
CA ALA A 187 2.34 10.62 4.01
C ALA A 187 3.85 10.86 3.89
N THR A 188 4.35 11.91 4.54
CA THR A 188 5.79 12.24 4.54
C THR A 188 6.53 11.64 5.73
N GLN A 189 5.83 11.28 6.81
CA GLN A 189 6.43 10.73 8.00
C GLN A 189 5.84 9.38 8.35
N TRP A 190 6.74 8.45 8.64
CA TRP A 190 6.44 7.06 8.96
C TRP A 190 7.09 6.69 10.28
N LEU A 191 6.41 5.86 11.06
CA LEU A 191 6.88 5.41 12.36
C LEU A 191 6.65 3.90 12.48
N ILE A 192 7.71 3.18 12.82
CA ILE A 192 7.62 1.78 13.22
C ILE A 192 7.65 1.74 14.74
N ARG A 193 6.61 1.17 15.34
CA ARG A 193 6.52 0.96 16.79
C ARG A 193 6.52 -0.53 17.10
N GLN A 194 7.36 -0.96 18.03
CA GLN A 194 7.33 -2.34 18.53
C GLN A 194 6.12 -2.53 19.45
N THR A 195 5.32 -3.56 19.18
CA THR A 195 4.15 -3.91 20.00
C THR A 195 4.40 -5.24 20.70
N GLY A 196 4.77 -5.18 21.99
CA GLY A 196 5.00 -6.35 22.84
C GLY A 196 6.46 -6.51 23.28
N ARG A 197 6.67 -7.39 24.26
CA ARG A 197 8.00 -7.67 24.85
C ARG A 197 8.76 -8.82 24.18
N SER A 198 8.08 -9.61 23.36
CA SER A 198 8.64 -10.81 22.73
C SER A 198 9.04 -10.51 21.28
N GLY A 199 10.35 -10.44 21.04
CA GLY A 199 10.96 -10.25 19.74
C GLY A 199 12.36 -9.64 19.82
N SER A 200 13.09 -9.73 18.71
CA SER A 200 14.27 -8.92 18.46
C SER A 200 13.86 -7.45 18.50
N GLY A 201 14.54 -6.64 19.33
CA GLY A 201 14.22 -5.22 19.47
C GLY A 201 14.32 -4.46 18.14
N LEU A 202 13.81 -3.22 18.11
CA LEU A 202 13.88 -2.36 16.91
C LEU A 202 15.29 -2.17 16.35
N SER A 203 16.35 -2.41 17.14
CA SER A 203 17.75 -2.39 16.70
C SER A 203 18.06 -3.40 15.59
N GLN A 204 17.24 -4.43 15.40
CA GLN A 204 17.39 -5.38 14.30
C GLN A 204 16.70 -4.92 13.00
N ILE A 205 15.92 -3.84 13.02
CA ILE A 205 15.36 -3.23 11.82
C ILE A 205 16.42 -2.35 11.18
N THR A 206 16.87 -2.74 10.00
CA THR A 206 17.97 -2.07 9.30
C THR A 206 17.49 -0.97 8.35
N ALA A 207 16.30 -1.13 7.77
CA ALA A 207 15.70 -0.15 6.87
C ALA A 207 14.17 -0.33 6.77
N LEU A 208 13.50 0.73 6.31
CA LEU A 208 12.11 0.69 5.89
C LEU A 208 12.03 0.96 4.38
N GLU A 209 11.54 0.01 3.60
CA GLU A 209 11.23 0.24 2.20
C GLU A 209 9.74 0.57 2.06
N LEU A 210 9.45 1.65 1.34
CA LEU A 210 8.08 2.04 0.99
C LEU A 210 7.82 1.69 -0.47
N GLY A 211 6.76 0.93 -0.72
CA GLY A 211 6.34 0.49 -2.05
C GLY A 211 5.12 1.27 -2.52
N TRP A 212 5.14 1.74 -3.77
CA TRP A 212 3.99 2.34 -4.44
C TRP A 212 3.93 1.95 -5.91
N VAL A 213 2.73 2.00 -6.47
CA VAL A 213 2.52 1.84 -7.92
C VAL A 213 2.69 3.21 -8.57
N PRO A 214 3.63 3.39 -9.52
CA PRO A 214 3.78 4.65 -10.24
C PRO A 214 2.54 4.93 -11.09
N HIS A 215 2.25 6.21 -11.32
CA HIS A 215 1.20 6.61 -12.26
C HIS A 215 1.82 6.83 -13.63
N ASP A 216 1.16 6.28 -14.66
CA ASP A 216 1.52 6.54 -16.04
C ASP A 216 0.73 7.75 -16.55
N LEU A 217 1.43 8.68 -17.21
CA LEU A 217 0.79 9.83 -17.86
C LEU A 217 0.75 9.59 -19.37
N VAL A 218 -0.46 9.54 -19.93
CA VAL A 218 -0.69 9.48 -21.37
C VAL A 218 -1.40 10.75 -21.81
N PHE A 219 -0.92 11.38 -22.88
CA PHE A 219 -1.52 12.60 -23.44
C PHE A 219 -1.48 12.56 -24.97
N VAL A 220 -2.39 13.30 -25.61
CA VAL A 220 -2.38 13.43 -27.07
C VAL A 220 -1.50 14.62 -27.46
N ALA A 221 -0.36 14.33 -28.09
CA ALA A 221 0.56 15.34 -28.62
C ALA A 221 -0.03 16.02 -29.87
N ARG A 222 -0.70 17.17 -29.72
CA ARG A 222 -1.16 18.00 -30.85
C ARG A 222 -0.24 19.21 -31.04
N GLY A 223 0.39 19.32 -32.22
CA GLY A 223 1.28 20.43 -32.60
C GLY A 223 2.76 20.08 -32.54
N GLY A 224 3.62 21.08 -32.75
CA GLY A 224 5.07 20.93 -32.59
C GLY A 224 5.46 20.96 -31.10
N GLY A 225 6.34 20.06 -30.68
CA GLY A 225 6.94 20.08 -29.35
C GLY A 225 7.98 21.21 -29.17
N PRO A 226 8.57 21.37 -27.97
CA PRO A 226 8.38 20.54 -26.77
C PRO A 226 7.05 20.81 -26.04
N PHE A 227 6.48 19.77 -25.44
CA PHE A 227 5.28 19.86 -24.60
C PHE A 227 5.67 20.14 -23.15
N SER A 228 4.85 20.91 -22.42
CA SER A 228 5.10 21.23 -21.01
C SER A 228 4.11 20.53 -20.08
N LEU A 229 4.64 19.81 -19.09
CA LEU A 229 3.87 19.21 -17.99
C LEU A 229 4.01 20.08 -16.74
N ALA A 230 2.93 20.74 -16.33
CA ALA A 230 2.87 21.49 -15.08
C ALA A 230 2.07 20.70 -14.03
N TYR A 231 2.62 20.54 -12.83
CA TYR A 231 2.00 19.80 -11.72
C TYR A 231 1.99 20.61 -10.42
N GLY A 232 1.21 20.13 -9.43
CA GLY A 232 1.16 20.71 -8.08
C GLY A 232 0.15 21.85 -7.87
N LYS A 233 -0.58 22.31 -8.89
CA LYS A 233 -1.65 23.30 -8.69
C LYS A 233 -2.86 22.64 -8.01
N SER A 234 -3.29 23.19 -6.87
CA SER A 234 -4.51 22.73 -6.21
C SER A 234 -5.77 23.22 -6.93
N GLY A 235 -6.84 22.42 -6.87
CA GLY A 235 -8.15 22.80 -7.43
C GLY A 235 -8.24 22.72 -8.96
N LEU A 236 -7.38 21.95 -9.62
CA LEU A 236 -7.57 21.58 -11.02
C LEU A 236 -8.77 20.63 -11.13
N GLN A 237 -9.67 20.90 -12.07
CA GLN A 237 -10.72 19.95 -12.44
C GLN A 237 -10.08 18.87 -13.32
N PRO A 238 -10.42 17.58 -13.12
CA PRO A 238 -10.04 16.53 -14.05
C PRO A 238 -10.55 16.88 -15.45
N VAL A 239 -9.69 16.76 -16.45
CA VAL A 239 -10.09 16.84 -17.85
C VAL A 239 -10.33 15.41 -18.31
N ASP A 240 -11.55 15.10 -18.74
CA ASP A 240 -11.87 13.81 -19.36
C ASP A 240 -11.82 13.97 -20.88
N ASP A 241 -10.66 13.69 -21.46
CA ASP A 241 -10.43 13.75 -22.91
C ASP A 241 -10.75 12.41 -23.61
N GLY A 242 -11.37 11.44 -22.91
CA GLY A 242 -11.72 10.13 -23.48
C GLY A 242 -10.51 9.21 -23.79
N ILE A 243 -9.29 9.62 -23.40
CA ILE A 243 -8.05 8.86 -23.61
C ILE A 243 -8.14 7.48 -22.96
N ASP A 244 -8.75 7.39 -21.78
CA ASP A 244 -8.93 6.13 -21.06
C ASP A 244 -9.76 5.11 -21.87
N GLU A 245 -10.76 5.59 -22.62
CA GLU A 245 -11.59 4.75 -23.47
C GLU A 245 -10.83 4.28 -24.71
N LEU A 246 -10.07 5.18 -25.35
CA LEU A 246 -9.20 4.82 -26.48
C LEU A 246 -8.16 3.76 -26.06
N LEU A 247 -7.53 3.92 -24.89
CA LEU A 247 -6.58 2.95 -24.36
C LEU A 247 -7.23 1.60 -24.03
N ARG A 248 -8.47 1.60 -23.49
CA ARG A 248 -9.22 0.36 -23.24
C ARG A 248 -9.59 -0.36 -24.54
N GLN A 249 -10.02 0.37 -25.56
CA GLN A 249 -10.37 -0.20 -26.87
C GLN A 249 -9.13 -0.79 -27.55
N SER A 250 -8.01 -0.06 -27.55
CA SER A 250 -6.73 -0.54 -28.08
C SER A 250 -6.20 -1.80 -27.39
N LYS A 251 -6.53 -2.02 -26.10
CA LYS A 251 -6.14 -3.24 -25.37
C LYS A 251 -7.03 -4.44 -25.68
N ARG A 252 -8.25 -4.23 -26.18
CA ARG A 252 -9.23 -5.31 -26.44
C ARG A 252 -9.15 -5.83 -27.86
N ASP A 253 -8.79 -4.98 -28.82
CA ASP A 253 -8.73 -5.33 -30.24
C ASP A 253 -7.31 -5.14 -30.80
N ASP A 254 -6.67 -6.25 -31.15
CA ASP A 254 -5.31 -6.25 -31.71
C ASP A 254 -5.23 -5.53 -33.07
N GLN A 255 -6.35 -5.36 -33.78
CA GLN A 255 -6.41 -4.62 -35.04
C GLN A 255 -6.49 -3.10 -34.85
N GLN A 256 -6.84 -2.62 -33.66
CA GLN A 256 -6.94 -1.18 -33.33
C GLN A 256 -5.88 -0.75 -32.31
N ARG A 257 -4.68 -1.34 -32.37
CA ARG A 257 -3.57 -0.94 -31.51
C ARG A 257 -3.15 0.50 -31.83
N VAL A 258 -3.31 1.37 -30.84
CA VAL A 258 -2.77 2.74 -30.90
C VAL A 258 -1.29 2.66 -30.54
N GLU A 259 -0.42 3.09 -31.45
CA GLU A 259 1.01 3.22 -31.16
C GLU A 259 1.23 4.37 -30.17
N ILE A 260 1.67 4.04 -28.96
CA ILE A 260 2.02 5.01 -27.92
C ILE A 260 3.51 5.30 -28.03
N GLY A 261 3.87 6.52 -28.42
CA GLY A 261 5.25 6.98 -28.41
C GLY A 261 5.78 7.17 -26.99
N GLU A 262 7.08 6.96 -26.79
CA GLU A 262 7.75 7.24 -25.52
C GLU A 262 8.04 8.75 -25.40
N ALA A 263 7.76 9.33 -24.24
CA ALA A 263 8.07 10.72 -23.93
C ALA A 263 9.18 10.79 -22.87
N THR A 264 10.25 11.51 -23.17
CA THR A 264 11.33 11.77 -22.20
C THR A 264 11.13 13.12 -21.53
N LEU A 265 11.28 13.15 -20.21
CA LEU A 265 11.22 14.40 -19.44
C LEU A 265 12.56 15.14 -19.50
N GLU A 266 12.51 16.44 -19.75
CA GLU A 266 13.62 17.35 -19.49
C GLU A 266 13.73 17.69 -17.99
N ALA A 267 14.80 18.37 -17.59
CA ALA A 267 14.99 18.80 -16.22
C ALA A 267 13.81 19.68 -15.75
N ALA A 268 13.24 19.31 -14.59
CA ALA A 268 12.11 20.06 -14.02
C ALA A 268 12.52 21.50 -13.68
N ARG A 269 11.68 22.46 -14.09
CA ARG A 269 11.86 23.88 -13.77
C ARG A 269 10.77 24.34 -12.81
N GLU A 270 11.17 24.98 -11.73
CA GLU A 270 10.22 25.58 -10.79
C GLU A 270 9.50 26.77 -11.45
N LEU A 271 8.15 26.74 -11.46
CA LEU A 271 7.33 27.79 -12.05
C LEU A 271 6.96 28.86 -11.02
N LYS A 272 6.04 28.54 -10.11
CA LYS A 272 5.46 29.47 -9.11
C LYS A 272 5.79 29.11 -7.66
N GLY A 273 6.62 28.08 -7.46
CA GLY A 273 7.03 27.56 -6.16
C GLY A 273 5.88 27.21 -5.22
N GLU A 274 6.17 27.19 -3.91
CA GLU A 274 5.23 26.75 -2.88
C GLU A 274 3.91 27.54 -2.83
N ARG A 275 3.93 28.80 -3.30
CA ARG A 275 2.73 29.66 -3.36
C ARG A 275 1.65 29.14 -4.31
N ALA A 276 1.98 28.29 -5.28
CA ALA A 276 1.00 27.66 -6.17
C ALA A 276 0.32 26.41 -5.58
N LEU A 277 0.89 25.82 -4.53
CA LEU A 277 0.31 24.67 -3.82
C LEU A 277 -0.88 25.09 -2.93
N GLN A 278 -0.88 26.33 -2.46
CA GLN A 278 -1.92 26.86 -1.58
C GLN A 278 -3.15 27.29 -2.38
N ARG A 279 -4.33 26.78 -1.99
CA ARG A 279 -5.60 27.21 -2.58
C ARG A 279 -5.79 28.69 -2.27
N SER A 280 -5.88 29.53 -3.31
CA SER A 280 -6.00 30.97 -3.11
C SER A 280 -7.22 31.30 -2.25
N TRP A 281 -7.01 32.10 -1.21
CA TRP A 281 -8.04 32.59 -0.28
C TRP A 281 -9.20 33.32 -0.97
N THR A 282 -9.05 33.66 -2.26
CA THR A 282 -10.08 34.23 -3.12
C THR A 282 -11.32 33.36 -3.29
N ALA A 283 -11.34 32.11 -2.81
CA ALA A 283 -12.56 31.31 -2.72
C ALA A 283 -13.51 31.73 -1.57
N GLY A 284 -13.04 32.51 -0.58
CA GLY A 284 -13.81 32.85 0.63
C GLY A 284 -14.46 34.24 0.66
N TRP A 285 -14.10 35.17 -0.23
CA TRP A 285 -14.57 36.57 -0.13
C TRP A 285 -16.08 36.70 -0.35
N LYS A 286 -16.65 35.86 -1.23
CA LYS A 286 -18.11 35.81 -1.47
C LYS A 286 -18.88 35.37 -0.22
N SER A 287 -18.33 34.44 0.56
CA SER A 287 -18.93 34.00 1.82
C SER A 287 -18.88 35.12 2.86
N TRP A 288 -17.76 35.84 2.98
CA TRP A 288 -17.66 36.99 3.89
C TRP A 288 -18.61 38.13 3.51
N LEU A 289 -18.79 38.41 2.21
CA LEU A 289 -19.78 39.36 1.73
C LEU A 289 -21.21 38.93 2.11
N LEU A 290 -21.52 37.63 1.96
CA LEU A 290 -22.82 37.08 2.33
C LEU A 290 -23.07 37.19 3.83
N TRP A 291 -22.08 36.87 4.67
CA TRP A 291 -22.16 37.07 6.12
C TRP A 291 -22.35 38.53 6.52
N ALA A 292 -21.67 39.47 5.83
CA ALA A 292 -21.84 40.90 6.07
C ALA A 292 -23.26 41.38 5.74
N VAL A 293 -23.81 40.98 4.59
CA VAL A 293 -25.19 41.30 4.19
C VAL A 293 -26.20 40.68 5.15
N LEU A 294 -25.98 39.43 5.58
CA LEU A 294 -26.85 38.74 6.52
C LEU A 294 -26.90 39.45 7.89
N LEU A 295 -25.73 39.80 8.44
CA LEU A 295 -25.64 40.54 9.71
C LEU A 295 -26.31 41.91 9.62
N LEU A 296 -26.18 42.59 8.47
CA LEU A 296 -26.82 43.89 8.24
C LEU A 296 -28.35 43.75 8.22
N GLY A 297 -28.88 42.70 7.58
CA GLY A 297 -30.31 42.38 7.60
C GLY A 297 -30.84 42.08 9.01
N VAL A 298 -30.13 41.25 9.77
CA VAL A 298 -30.50 40.93 11.17
C VAL A 298 -30.44 42.17 12.06
N GLY A 299 -29.42 43.04 11.89
CA GLY A 299 -29.31 44.30 12.62
C GLY A 299 -30.47 45.25 12.36
N LEU A 300 -30.95 45.33 11.11
CA LEU A 300 -32.11 46.15 10.74
C LEU A 300 -33.40 45.65 11.39
N LEU A 301 -33.60 44.32 11.43
CA LEU A 301 -34.75 43.70 12.08
C LEU A 301 -34.72 43.92 13.60
N ALA A 302 -33.56 43.75 14.24
CA ALA A 302 -33.39 44.03 15.67
C ALA A 302 -33.67 45.51 16.00
N TYR A 303 -33.22 46.43 15.16
CA TYR A 303 -33.49 47.86 15.32
C TYR A 303 -35.00 48.18 15.23
N LEU A 304 -35.70 47.60 14.25
CA LEU A 304 -37.15 47.76 14.11
C LEU A 304 -37.91 47.19 15.32
N ALA A 305 -37.53 46.00 15.79
CA ALA A 305 -38.15 45.38 16.96
C ALA A 305 -37.99 46.26 18.23
N LEU A 306 -36.80 46.81 18.47
CA LEU A 306 -36.55 47.71 19.60
C LEU A 306 -37.31 49.04 19.47
N ARG A 307 -37.45 49.56 18.25
CA ARG A 307 -38.18 50.81 18.00
C ARG A 307 -39.68 50.64 18.24
N ILE A 308 -40.25 49.50 17.84
CA ILE A 308 -41.66 49.16 18.09
C ILE A 308 -41.89 48.91 19.59
N GLY A 309 -41.01 48.15 20.25
CA GLY A 309 -41.10 47.92 21.69
C GLY A 309 -41.11 49.23 22.50
N LYS A 310 -40.29 50.21 22.12
CA LYS A 310 -40.29 51.55 22.74
C LYS A 310 -41.52 52.40 22.44
N GLN A 311 -42.27 52.09 21.39
CA GLN A 311 -43.51 52.80 21.06
C GLN A 311 -44.71 52.24 21.85
N ILE A 312 -44.73 50.93 22.10
CA ILE A 312 -45.76 50.28 22.93
C ILE A 312 -45.62 50.74 24.39
N ASP A 313 -44.40 50.82 24.91
CA ASP A 313 -44.10 51.28 26.27
C ASP A 313 -44.50 52.76 26.53
N ARG A 314 -44.64 53.56 25.45
CA ARG A 314 -45.13 54.95 25.54
C ARG A 314 -46.64 55.10 25.41
N GLN A 315 -47.35 54.10 24.87
CA GLN A 315 -48.82 54.13 24.76
C GLN A 315 -49.53 53.63 26.01
N ASP A 316 -48.87 52.81 26.84
CA ASP A 316 -49.43 52.35 28.12
C ASP A 316 -49.26 53.35 29.28
N LEU A 317 -48.57 54.48 29.06
CA LEU A 317 -48.41 55.56 30.05
C LEU A 317 -49.44 56.69 29.94
N ASP A 318 -50.39 56.58 29.01
CA ASP A 318 -51.44 57.60 28.75
C ASP A 318 -52.87 57.03 28.90
N LYS A 319 -53.03 55.97 29.72
CA LYS A 319 -54.31 55.48 30.22
C LYS A 319 -54.44 55.64 31.72
#